data_AF-A0A6A0H6G7-F1
#
_entry.id   AF-A0A6A0H6G7-F1
#
_cell.length_a   1.000
_cell.length_b   1.000
_cell.length_c   1.000
_cell.angle_alpha   90.00
_cell.angle_beta   90.00
_cell.angle_gamma   90.00
#
_symmetry.space_group_name_H-M   'P 1'
#
loop_
_entity.id
_entity.type
_entity.pdbx_description
1 polymer ?
#
loop_
_entity_poly.entity_id
_entity_poly.type
_entity_poly.pdbx_seq_one_letter_code
_entity_poly.pdbx_strand_id
1 'polypeptide(L)'
;YDVREVPAGKHWYDSEVLENRASFHPHTRASARNSGPGAHLFLRHLKQSDGGAYKCRVDFQKAPTMITRVNLTVITPPKLVELTQGEDGQPVAGVLGPVRENDNLTISCVAFHDDEDVKVDVLMMMLCK
;
A
#
# COMPACT_ATOMS: atom_id res chain seq x y z
N TYR A 1 23.72 -25.46 1.24
CA TYR A 1 23.05 -25.69 2.54
C TYR A 1 21.59 -25.99 2.24
N ASP A 2 21.17 -27.23 2.46
CA ASP A 2 19.88 -27.75 2.03
C ASP A 2 18.93 -27.75 3.24
N VAL A 3 17.88 -26.93 3.21
CA VAL A 3 17.06 -26.58 4.39
C VAL A 3 15.84 -27.50 4.54
N ARG A 4 15.97 -28.77 4.14
CA ARG A 4 14.86 -29.74 4.12
C ARG A 4 14.50 -30.36 5.48
N GLU A 5 15.23 -30.04 6.56
CA GLU A 5 15.05 -30.62 7.90
C GLU A 5 14.61 -29.62 8.99
N VAL A 6 13.75 -28.64 8.68
CA VAL A 6 13.17 -27.77 9.72
C VAL A 6 11.68 -28.12 9.93
N PRO A 7 11.26 -28.57 11.13
CA PRO A 7 9.88 -29.02 11.41
C PRO A 7 8.84 -27.89 11.38
N ALA A 8 9.28 -26.64 11.49
CA ALA A 8 8.50 -25.46 11.15
C ALA A 8 9.15 -24.86 9.88
N GLY A 9 8.36 -24.59 8.84
CA GLY A 9 8.88 -23.97 7.62
C GLY A 9 9.73 -22.73 7.91
N LYS A 10 10.81 -22.53 7.15
CA LYS A 10 11.63 -21.33 7.26
C LYS A 10 10.99 -20.20 6.45
N HIS A 11 10.83 -19.04 7.07
CA HIS A 11 10.29 -17.83 6.45
C HIS A 11 11.41 -16.81 6.20
N TRP A 12 11.34 -16.08 5.10
CA TRP A 12 12.29 -15.02 4.76
C TRP A 12 11.57 -13.82 4.15
N TYR A 13 12.23 -12.68 4.09
CA TYR A 13 11.84 -11.55 3.24
C TYR A 13 13.12 -10.78 2.88
N ASP A 14 13.04 -9.93 1.86
CA ASP A 14 14.20 -9.15 1.45
C ASP A 14 14.45 -8.02 2.46
N SER A 15 15.38 -8.22 3.38
CA SER A 15 15.69 -7.25 4.44
C SER A 15 16.46 -6.04 3.93
N GLU A 16 17.04 -6.08 2.73
CA GLU A 16 17.69 -4.91 2.13
C GLU A 16 16.65 -3.91 1.62
N VAL A 17 15.53 -4.42 1.10
CA VAL A 17 14.43 -3.61 0.58
C VAL A 17 13.40 -3.26 1.66
N LEU A 18 13.02 -4.25 2.47
CA LEU A 18 11.92 -4.14 3.45
C LEU A 18 12.40 -3.85 4.87
N GLU A 19 13.72 -3.82 5.09
CA GLU A 19 14.34 -3.48 6.39
C GLU A 19 13.75 -4.32 7.53
N ASN A 20 13.32 -3.68 8.62
CA ASN A 20 12.64 -4.31 9.76
C ASN A 20 11.10 -4.16 9.70
N ARG A 21 10.56 -3.74 8.56
CA ARG A 21 9.14 -3.40 8.40
C ARG A 21 8.28 -4.58 7.97
N ALA A 22 8.90 -5.67 7.54
CA ALA A 22 8.21 -6.87 7.06
C ALA A 22 8.11 -7.96 8.14
N SER A 23 6.96 -8.61 8.20
CA SER A 23 6.70 -9.77 9.06
C SER A 23 5.83 -10.79 8.33
N PHE A 24 6.24 -12.06 8.37
CA PHE A 24 5.45 -13.15 7.81
C PHE A 24 4.43 -13.65 8.83
N HIS A 25 3.16 -13.74 8.43
CA HIS A 25 2.09 -14.29 9.26
C HIS A 25 1.59 -15.62 8.67
N PRO A 26 1.78 -16.75 9.38
CA PRO A 26 1.33 -18.05 8.91
C PRO A 26 -0.20 -18.16 8.99
N HIS A 27 -0.77 -18.98 8.12
CA HIS A 27 -2.19 -19.28 8.17
C HIS A 27 -2.52 -20.08 9.45
N THR A 28 -3.17 -19.42 10.40
CA THR A 28 -3.63 -20.03 11.65
C THR A 28 -5.09 -19.66 11.90
N ARG A 29 -5.79 -20.43 12.75
CA ARG A 29 -7.18 -20.11 13.17
C ARG A 29 -7.31 -18.73 13.82
N ALA A 30 -6.24 -18.21 14.40
CA ALA A 30 -6.18 -16.85 14.94
C ALA A 30 -5.99 -15.81 13.82
N SER A 31 -5.06 -16.05 12.89
CA SER A 31 -4.78 -15.17 11.76
C SER A 31 -5.93 -15.04 10.76
N ALA A 32 -6.75 -16.08 10.59
CA ALA A 32 -7.86 -16.09 9.64
C ALA A 32 -8.98 -15.09 9.98
N ARG A 33 -9.10 -14.67 11.25
CA ARG A 33 -10.14 -13.74 11.69
C ARG A 33 -9.89 -12.29 11.29
N ASN A 34 -8.63 -11.88 11.16
CA ASN A 34 -8.25 -10.48 10.95
C ASN A 34 -7.62 -10.23 9.57
N SER A 35 -7.10 -11.26 8.91
CA SER A 35 -6.25 -11.12 7.72
C SER A 35 -6.68 -12.01 6.55
N GLY A 36 -7.90 -12.53 6.60
CA GLY A 36 -8.47 -13.43 5.60
C GLY A 36 -7.75 -14.78 5.45
N PRO A 37 -8.14 -15.60 4.46
CA PRO A 37 -7.61 -16.94 4.28
C PRO A 37 -6.17 -16.91 3.73
N GLY A 38 -5.33 -17.83 4.20
CA GLY A 38 -3.94 -17.99 3.78
C GLY A 38 -2.90 -17.33 4.69
N ALA A 39 -1.63 -17.56 4.36
CA ALA A 39 -0.50 -16.86 4.98
C ALA A 39 -0.16 -15.62 4.15
N HIS A 40 0.36 -14.59 4.79
CA HIS A 40 0.57 -13.28 4.17
C HIS A 40 1.84 -12.61 4.70
N LEU A 41 2.43 -11.78 3.84
CA LEU A 41 3.48 -10.85 4.24
C LEU A 41 2.80 -9.56 4.68
N PHE A 42 3.09 -9.13 5.91
CA PHE A 42 2.64 -7.86 6.44
C PHE A 42 3.80 -6.87 6.42
N LEU A 43 3.59 -5.72 5.78
CA LEU A 43 4.58 -4.66 5.64
C LEU A 43 4.05 -3.39 6.33
N ARG A 44 4.79 -2.89 7.32
CA ARG A 44 4.45 -1.69 8.09
C ARG A 44 5.03 -0.44 7.44
N HIS A 45 4.36 0.70 7.63
CA HIS A 45 4.83 2.01 7.18
C HIS A 45 5.25 2.00 5.70
N LEU A 46 4.28 1.81 4.80
CA LEU A 46 4.55 1.80 3.36
C LEU A 46 5.23 3.10 2.92
N LYS A 47 6.21 2.93 2.03
CA LYS A 47 6.89 4.02 1.32
C LYS A 47 6.45 3.96 -0.14
N GLN A 48 6.47 5.10 -0.84
CA GLN A 48 6.17 5.12 -2.27
C GLN A 48 7.13 4.22 -3.08
N SER A 49 8.39 4.12 -2.64
CA SER A 49 9.41 3.22 -3.18
C SER A 49 9.10 1.73 -2.99
N ASP A 50 8.17 1.35 -2.11
CA ASP A 50 7.77 -0.04 -1.95
C ASP A 50 6.90 -0.52 -3.12
N GLY A 51 6.36 0.41 -3.94
CA GLY A 51 5.56 0.09 -5.12
C GLY A 51 6.37 -0.69 -6.17
N GLY A 52 5.79 -1.78 -6.69
CA GLY A 52 6.46 -2.61 -7.67
C GLY A 52 5.99 -4.06 -7.70
N ALA A 53 6.73 -4.89 -8.43
CA ALA A 53 6.43 -6.31 -8.58
C ALA A 53 7.12 -7.14 -7.50
N TYR A 54 6.33 -7.92 -6.76
CA TYR A 54 6.76 -8.86 -5.74
C TYR A 54 6.61 -10.29 -6.23
N LYS A 55 7.50 -11.17 -5.75
CA LYS A 55 7.51 -12.59 -6.10
C LYS A 55 7.42 -13.46 -4.86
N CYS A 56 6.36 -14.25 -4.81
CA CYS A 56 6.06 -15.18 -3.74
C CYS A 56 6.44 -16.59 -4.15
N ARG A 57 7.34 -17.19 -3.38
CA ARG A 57 7.89 -18.51 -3.64
C ARG A 57 7.58 -19.43 -2.46
N VAL A 58 7.01 -20.60 -2.75
CA VAL A 58 6.77 -21.65 -1.79
C VAL A 58 7.41 -22.94 -2.30
N ASP A 59 8.32 -23.49 -1.51
CA ASP A 59 8.95 -24.78 -1.79
C ASP A 59 8.26 -25.87 -0.95
N PHE A 60 7.69 -26.87 -1.61
CA PHE A 60 7.04 -28.00 -0.94
C PHE A 60 7.95 -29.23 -0.92
N GLN A 61 7.81 -30.09 0.10
CA GLN A 61 8.61 -31.32 0.18
C GLN A 61 8.24 -32.36 -0.90
N LYS A 62 6.94 -32.44 -1.24
CA LYS A 62 6.38 -33.49 -2.12
C LYS A 62 5.64 -32.92 -3.35
N ALA A 63 5.77 -31.63 -3.60
CA ALA A 63 5.11 -30.97 -4.72
C ALA A 63 6.07 -29.96 -5.37
N PRO A 64 5.85 -29.58 -6.64
CA PRO A 64 6.66 -28.55 -7.30
C PRO A 64 6.60 -27.21 -6.58
N THR A 65 7.69 -26.44 -6.65
CA THR A 65 7.74 -25.06 -6.16
C THR A 65 6.67 -24.21 -6.86
N MET A 66 5.88 -23.48 -6.07
CA MET A 66 4.91 -22.51 -6.59
C MET A 66 5.50 -21.11 -6.55
N ILE A 67 5.28 -20.36 -7.64
CA ILE A 67 5.71 -18.97 -7.78
C ILE A 67 4.49 -18.12 -8.16
N THR A 68 4.17 -17.13 -7.34
CA THR A 68 3.15 -16.12 -7.61
C THR A 68 3.81 -14.76 -7.77
N ARG A 69 3.28 -13.93 -8.67
CA ARG A 69 3.70 -12.54 -8.82
C ARG A 69 2.56 -11.62 -8.42
N VAL A 70 2.87 -10.59 -7.65
CA VAL A 70 1.90 -9.62 -7.13
C VAL A 70 2.43 -8.22 -7.40
N ASN A 71 1.60 -7.31 -7.87
CA ASN A 71 1.97 -5.91 -8.01
C ASN A 71 1.44 -5.12 -6.82
N LEU A 72 2.34 -4.45 -6.12
CA LEU A 72 2.01 -3.50 -5.07
C LEU A 72 1.91 -2.10 -5.70
N THR A 73 0.70 -1.55 -5.70
CA THR A 73 0.49 -0.13 -6.03
C THR A 73 0.32 0.62 -4.73
N VAL A 74 1.20 1.59 -4.50
CA VAL A 74 1.17 2.44 -3.31
C VAL A 74 0.43 3.73 -3.69
N ILE A 75 -0.62 4.07 -2.94
CA ILE A 75 -1.46 5.26 -3.18
C ILE A 75 -1.25 6.23 -2.03
N THR A 76 -0.71 7.41 -2.35
CA THR A 76 -0.57 8.56 -1.44
C THR A 76 -1.88 9.36 -1.40
N PRO A 77 -2.48 9.62 -0.22
CA PRO A 77 -3.55 10.61 -0.14
C PRO A 77 -3.01 12.03 -0.36
N PRO A 78 -3.83 12.98 -0.86
CA PRO A 78 -3.45 14.38 -0.89
C PRO A 78 -3.28 14.93 0.54
N LYS A 79 -2.27 15.78 0.76
CA LYS A 79 -2.06 16.44 2.06
C LYS A 79 -2.91 17.68 2.22
N LEU A 80 -3.20 18.37 1.11
CA LEU A 80 -3.92 19.62 1.10
C LEU A 80 -4.87 19.66 -0.08
N VAL A 81 -6.07 20.16 0.14
CA VAL A 81 -7.06 20.41 -0.89
C VAL A 81 -7.48 21.86 -0.78
N GLU A 82 -7.32 22.62 -1.87
CA GLU A 82 -7.69 24.03 -1.93
C GLU A 82 -8.76 24.25 -2.98
N LEU A 83 -9.76 25.06 -2.61
CA LEU A 83 -10.75 25.58 -3.55
C LEU A 83 -10.25 26.91 -4.07
N THR A 84 -10.31 27.12 -5.38
CA THR A 84 -9.96 28.39 -6.02
C THR A 84 -11.10 28.91 -6.89
N GLN A 85 -11.22 30.22 -7.01
CA GLN A 85 -12.26 30.91 -7.79
C GLN A 85 -11.64 31.75 -8.92
N GLY A 86 -12.28 31.70 -10.09
CA GLY A 86 -11.85 32.43 -11.28
C GLY A 86 -10.59 31.86 -11.92
N GLU A 87 -10.14 32.47 -13.02
CA GLU A 87 -8.87 32.12 -13.68
C GLU A 87 -7.65 32.58 -12.86
N ASP A 88 -7.84 33.61 -12.03
CA ASP A 88 -6.83 34.22 -11.17
C ASP A 88 -6.40 33.31 -10.01
N GLY A 89 -7.12 32.20 -9.79
CA GLY A 89 -6.79 31.18 -8.79
C GLY A 89 -6.95 31.64 -7.35
N GLN A 90 -7.86 32.58 -7.06
CA GLN A 90 -8.01 33.11 -5.70
C GLN A 90 -8.51 32.02 -4.74
N PRO A 91 -7.84 31.77 -3.60
CA PRO A 91 -8.23 30.74 -2.65
C PRO A 91 -9.56 31.09 -1.97
N VAL A 92 -10.41 30.09 -1.82
CA VAL A 92 -11.74 30.18 -1.21
C VAL A 92 -11.70 29.53 0.17
N ALA A 93 -11.82 30.35 1.21
CA ALA A 93 -11.93 29.87 2.59
C ALA A 93 -13.40 29.86 3.04
N GLY A 94 -14.06 28.71 2.86
CA GLY A 94 -15.41 28.44 3.40
C GLY A 94 -16.56 29.03 2.58
N VAL A 95 -16.59 30.34 2.33
CA VAL A 95 -17.65 31.00 1.56
C VAL A 95 -17.07 31.60 0.28
N LEU A 96 -17.68 31.26 -0.85
CA LEU A 96 -17.37 31.84 -2.15
C LEU A 96 -17.66 33.34 -2.12
N GLY A 97 -16.74 34.16 -2.65
CA GLY A 97 -16.86 35.61 -2.61
C GLY A 97 -18.14 36.12 -3.30
N PRO A 98 -18.50 37.41 -3.14
CA PRO A 98 -19.67 37.97 -3.79
C PRO A 98 -19.58 37.82 -5.32
N VAL A 99 -20.55 37.13 -5.90
CA VAL A 99 -20.64 36.86 -7.34
C VAL A 99 -21.71 37.76 -7.94
N ARG A 100 -21.45 38.33 -9.11
CA ARG A 100 -22.47 39.10 -9.83
C ARG A 100 -23.51 38.18 -10.45
N GLU A 101 -24.76 38.58 -10.36
CA GLU A 101 -25.83 37.91 -11.09
C GLU A 101 -25.58 38.02 -12.60
N ASN A 102 -25.83 36.92 -13.32
CA ASN A 102 -25.55 36.74 -14.76
C ASN A 102 -24.07 36.65 -15.17
N ASP A 103 -23.12 36.61 -14.22
CA ASP A 103 -21.71 36.30 -14.54
C ASP A 103 -21.44 34.79 -14.54
N ASN A 104 -20.45 34.36 -15.32
CA ASN A 104 -19.97 32.97 -15.30
C ASN A 104 -19.04 32.73 -14.10
N LEU A 105 -19.46 31.87 -13.19
CA LEU A 105 -18.68 31.48 -12.02
C LEU A 105 -17.85 30.22 -12.32
N THR A 106 -16.53 30.33 -12.27
CA THR A 106 -15.59 29.20 -12.37
C THR A 106 -14.98 28.91 -11.01
N ILE A 107 -15.09 27.66 -10.55
CA ILE A 107 -14.51 27.18 -9.28
C ILE A 107 -13.68 25.94 -9.59
N SER A 108 -12.45 25.90 -9.08
CA SER A 108 -11.56 24.76 -9.21
C SER A 108 -11.24 24.16 -7.85
N CYS A 109 -11.06 22.85 -7.80
CA CYS A 109 -10.60 22.12 -6.64
C CYS A 109 -9.25 21.49 -6.98
N VAL A 110 -8.20 21.91 -6.28
CA VAL A 110 -6.84 21.45 -6.52
C VAL A 110 -6.37 20.65 -5.31
N ALA A 111 -5.92 19.42 -5.55
CA ALA A 111 -5.39 18.54 -4.54
C ALA A 111 -3.85 18.49 -4.64
N PHE A 112 -3.16 18.91 -3.59
CA PHE A 112 -1.71 18.89 -3.50
C PHE A 112 -1.25 17.61 -2.78
N HIS A 113 -0.30 16.91 -3.40
CA HIS A 113 0.37 15.76 -2.82
C HIS A 113 1.78 16.17 -2.42
N ASP A 114 2.14 15.89 -1.18
CA ASP A 114 3.54 15.84 -0.79
C ASP A 114 3.98 14.38 -0.84
N ASP A 115 5.24 14.14 -1.22
CA ASP A 115 5.83 12.80 -1.38
C ASP A 115 5.97 12.01 -0.05
N GLU A 116 5.68 12.63 1.09
CA GLU A 116 5.87 12.01 2.41
C GLU A 116 4.57 11.55 3.08
N ASP A 117 4.63 10.32 3.59
CA ASP A 117 3.63 9.55 4.34
C ASP A 117 2.50 8.88 3.54
N VAL A 118 2.80 7.68 3.06
CA VAL A 118 1.77 6.70 2.65
C VAL A 118 1.43 5.79 3.82
N LYS A 119 0.29 6.05 4.47
CA LYS A 119 -0.29 5.10 5.43
C LYS A 119 -1.42 4.31 4.79
N VAL A 120 -1.02 3.22 4.14
CA VAL A 120 -1.92 2.12 3.79
C VAL A 120 -1.27 0.85 4.32
N ASP A 121 -1.98 0.10 5.17
CA ASP A 121 -1.54 -1.24 5.54
C ASP A 121 -2.03 -2.20 4.46
N VAL A 122 -1.11 -2.66 3.59
CA VAL A 122 -1.47 -3.63 2.55
C VAL A 122 -1.32 -5.04 3.09
N LEU A 123 -2.44 -5.75 3.09
CA LEU A 123 -2.49 -7.18 3.31
C LEU A 123 -2.13 -7.90 1.99
N MET A 124 -0.87 -8.27 1.81
CA MET A 124 -0.49 -9.16 0.72
C MET A 124 -0.92 -10.59 1.03
N MET A 125 -2.13 -10.96 0.58
CA MET A 125 -2.54 -12.36 0.56
C MET A 125 -1.64 -13.14 -0.41
N MET A 126 -1.19 -14.31 0.04
CA MET A 126 -0.32 -15.28 -0.62
C MET A 126 1.17 -15.17 -0.29
N LEU A 127 1.55 -15.89 0.78
CA LEU A 127 2.70 -16.80 0.86
C LEU A 127 3.99 -16.33 0.16
N CYS A 128 4.52 -15.18 0.56
CA CYS A 128 5.80 -14.66 0.09
C CYS A 128 6.91 -14.88 1.13
N LYS A 129 7.74 -15.89 0.83
CA LYS A 129 9.02 -16.31 1.43
C LYS A 129 9.02 -16.93 2.83
#